data_AF-A0A9X1F6R0-F1
#
_entry.id   AF-A0A9X1F6R0-F1
#
_cell.length_a   1.000
_cell.length_b   1.000
_cell.length_c   1.000
_cell.angle_alpha   90.00
_cell.angle_beta   90.00
_cell.angle_gamma   90.00
#
_symmetry.space_group_name_H-M   'P 1'
#
loop_
_entity.id
_entity.type
_entity.pdbx_description
1 polymer ?
#
loop_
_entity_poly.entity_id
_entity_poly.type
_entity_poly.pdbx_seq_one_letter_code
_entity_poly.pdbx_strand_id
1 'polypeptide(L)'
;MTPDPTLIAALRRAHSLLGRDRKGMPVIEVSPPIAHNRNILRLAFLAPDIQRGIMEGRQPQSLNLQQLIKMHIPLSWKEQREVLNWPHSK
;
A
#
# COMPACT_ATOMS: atom_id res chain seq x y z
N MET A 1 5.44 18.67 -3.61
CA MET A 1 6.15 17.51 -4.17
C MET A 1 5.22 16.83 -5.15
N THR A 2 5.73 16.28 -6.26
CA THR A 2 4.91 15.68 -7.31
C THR A 2 4.56 14.23 -6.96
N PRO A 3 3.29 13.79 -7.10
CA PRO A 3 2.93 12.40 -6.88
C PRO A 3 3.71 11.44 -7.80
N ASP A 4 4.27 10.38 -7.23
CA ASP A 4 4.93 9.32 -8.00
C ASP A 4 3.87 8.46 -8.73
N PRO A 5 3.80 8.51 -10.08
CA PRO A 5 2.80 7.76 -10.85
C PRO A 5 2.95 6.25 -10.70
N THR A 6 4.17 5.76 -10.41
CA THR A 6 4.45 4.33 -10.21
C THR A 6 3.82 3.83 -8.91
N LEU A 7 3.94 4.61 -7.83
CA LEU A 7 3.31 4.27 -6.55
C LEU A 7 1.77 4.31 -6.65
N ILE A 8 1.22 5.30 -7.35
CA ILE A 8 -0.22 5.39 -7.59
C ILE A 8 -0.70 4.19 -8.41
N ALA A 9 -0.01 3.84 -9.49
CA ALA A 9 -0.33 2.67 -10.31
C ALA A 9 -0.26 1.37 -9.49
N ALA A 10 0.72 1.25 -8.60
CA ALA A 10 0.84 0.10 -7.71
C ALA A 10 -0.31 0.00 -6.70
N LEU A 11 -0.75 1.12 -6.10
CA LEU A 11 -1.93 1.13 -5.23
C LEU A 11 -3.20 0.70 -5.99
N ARG A 12 -3.42 1.23 -7.20
CA ARG A 12 -4.53 0.80 -8.05
C ARG A 12 -4.46 -0.70 -8.36
N ARG A 13 -3.26 -1.20 -8.68
CA ARG A 13 -3.05 -2.63 -8.95
C ARG A 13 -3.33 -3.47 -7.70
N ALA A 14 -2.88 -3.05 -6.53
CA ALA A 14 -3.12 -3.73 -5.27
C ALA A 14 -4.62 -3.91 -4.99
N HIS A 15 -5.40 -2.83 -5.15
CA HIS A 15 -6.85 -2.88 -4.99
C HIS A 15 -7.54 -3.75 -6.06
N SER A 16 -7.02 -3.80 -7.29
CA SER A 16 -7.57 -4.67 -8.35
C SER A 16 -7.35 -6.16 -8.10
N LEU A 17 -6.45 -6.53 -7.18
CA LEU A 17 -6.20 -7.92 -6.78
C LEU A 17 -7.15 -8.40 -5.67
N LEU A 18 -7.94 -7.49 -5.10
CA LEU A 18 -8.95 -7.82 -4.10
C LEU A 18 -10.26 -8.19 -4.78
N GLY A 19 -10.88 -9.25 -4.27
CA GLY A 19 -12.29 -9.52 -4.49
C GLY A 19 -13.16 -8.68 -3.58
N ARG A 20 -14.48 -8.87 -3.68
CA ARG A 20 -15.45 -8.24 -2.79
C ARG A 20 -16.41 -9.29 -2.27
N ASP A 21 -16.63 -9.31 -0.96
CA ASP A 21 -17.64 -10.17 -0.37
C ASP A 21 -19.07 -9.66 -0.68
N ARG A 22 -20.09 -10.38 -0.20
CA ARG A 22 -21.50 -10.01 -0.39
C ARG A 22 -21.85 -8.62 0.18
N LYS A 23 -21.08 -8.13 1.16
CA LYS A 23 -21.25 -6.80 1.77
C LYS A 23 -20.40 -5.74 1.08
N GLY A 24 -19.67 -6.09 0.03
CA GLY A 24 -18.77 -5.20 -0.71
C GLY A 24 -17.41 -4.98 -0.03
N MET A 25 -17.11 -5.71 1.04
CA MET A 25 -15.84 -5.61 1.77
C MET A 25 -14.71 -6.27 0.98
N PRO A 26 -13.52 -5.66 0.97
CA PRO A 26 -12.36 -6.22 0.29
C PRO A 26 -11.97 -7.56 0.92
N VAL A 27 -11.80 -8.58 0.08
CA VAL A 27 -11.38 -9.93 0.49
C VAL A 27 -10.29 -10.45 -0.42
N ILE A 28 -9.34 -11.19 0.15
CA ILE A 28 -8.38 -11.98 -0.62
C ILE A 28 -9.05 -13.31 -0.93
N GLU A 29 -9.64 -13.45 -2.12
CA GLU A 29 -10.31 -14.70 -2.52
C GLU A 29 -9.30 -15.82 -2.75
N VAL A 30 -8.20 -15.50 -3.44
CA VAL A 30 -7.12 -16.42 -3.75
C VAL A 30 -5.80 -15.69 -3.60
N SER A 31 -4.82 -16.33 -2.94
CA SER A 31 -3.46 -15.81 -2.87
C SER A 31 -2.85 -15.76 -4.29
N PRO A 32 -2.37 -14.59 -4.77
CA PRO A 32 -1.78 -14.51 -6.10
C PRO A 32 -0.63 -15.53 -6.25
N PRO A 33 -0.54 -16.27 -7.37
CA PRO A 33 0.47 -17.32 -7.54
C PRO A 33 1.89 -16.73 -7.65
N ILE A 34 2.01 -15.51 -8.18
CA ILE A 34 3.28 -14.82 -8.39
C ILE A 34 3.65 -14.01 -7.14
N ALA A 35 4.88 -14.19 -6.64
CA ALA A 35 5.39 -13.50 -5.45
C ALA A 35 5.31 -11.98 -5.55
N HIS A 36 5.62 -11.42 -6.73
CA HIS A 36 5.48 -9.99 -6.99
C HIS A 36 4.05 -9.49 -6.74
N ASN A 37 3.03 -10.21 -7.22
CA ASN A 37 1.63 -9.83 -7.01
C ASN A 37 1.22 -9.92 -5.54
N ARG A 38 1.78 -10.86 -4.76
CA ARG A 38 1.56 -10.90 -3.30
C ARG A 38 2.14 -9.67 -2.62
N ASN A 39 3.33 -9.22 -3.03
CA ASN A 39 3.93 -8.01 -2.47
C ASN A 39 3.14 -6.74 -2.86
N ILE A 40 2.64 -6.68 -4.11
CA ILE A 40 1.76 -5.59 -4.55
C ILE A 40 0.42 -5.62 -3.80
N LEU A 41 -0.19 -6.80 -3.60
CA LEU A 41 -1.45 -6.94 -2.87
C LEU A 41 -1.39 -6.33 -1.45
N ARG A 42 -0.26 -6.49 -0.76
CA ARG A 42 -0.05 -5.92 0.59
C ARG A 42 -0.24 -4.40 0.62
N LEU A 43 -0.04 -3.70 -0.49
CA LEU A 43 -0.17 -2.24 -0.55
C LEU A 43 -1.61 -1.77 -0.33
N ALA A 44 -2.61 -2.60 -0.65
CA ALA A 44 -4.01 -2.29 -0.41
C ALA A 44 -4.36 -2.22 1.09
N PHE A 45 -3.52 -2.82 1.94
CA PHE A 45 -3.68 -2.90 3.39
C PHE A 45 -2.80 -1.92 4.17
N LEU A 46 -2.11 -1.00 3.47
CA LEU A 46 -1.46 0.13 4.12
C LEU A 46 -2.48 0.99 4.85
N ALA A 47 -2.04 1.67 5.91
CA ALA A 47 -2.87 2.61 6.64
C ALA A 47 -3.52 3.64 5.69
N PRO A 48 -4.81 3.98 5.85
CA PRO A 48 -5.51 4.85 4.90
C PRO A 48 -4.85 6.22 4.67
N ASP A 49 -4.26 6.80 5.70
CA ASP A 49 -3.50 8.06 5.63
C ASP A 49 -2.21 7.94 4.81
N ILE A 50 -1.56 6.77 4.82
CA ILE A 50 -0.39 6.47 3.98
C ILE A 50 -0.81 6.38 2.52
N GLN A 51 -1.87 5.62 2.22
CA GLN A 51 -2.40 5.52 0.86
C GLN A 51 -2.78 6.90 0.31
N ARG A 52 -3.45 7.73 1.13
CA ARG A 52 -3.81 9.09 0.75
C ARG A 52 -2.59 9.96 0.49
N GLY A 53 -1.59 9.92 1.39
CA GLY A 53 -0.36 10.69 1.19
C GLY A 53 0.41 10.27 -0.06
N ILE A 54 0.41 8.98 -0.45
CA ILE A 54 0.96 8.53 -1.74
C ILE A 54 0.22 9.18 -2.92
N MET A 55 -1.12 9.18 -2.88
CA MET A 55 -1.95 9.78 -3.93
C MET A 55 -1.73 11.30 -4.04
N GLU A 56 -1.45 11.96 -2.93
CA GLU A 56 -1.25 13.40 -2.84
C GLU A 56 0.22 13.83 -2.99
N GLY A 57 1.15 12.89 -3.23
CA GLY A 57 2.57 13.22 -3.39
C GLY A 57 3.28 13.63 -2.10
N ARG A 58 2.73 13.23 -0.94
CA ARG A 58 3.28 13.47 0.41
C ARG A 58 4.11 12.31 0.96
N GLN A 59 4.36 11.28 0.16
CA GLN A 59 5.33 10.25 0.52
C GLN A 59 6.74 10.83 0.71
N PRO A 60 7.59 10.23 1.57
CA PRO A 60 9.00 10.58 1.64
C PRO A 60 9.69 10.47 0.28
N GLN A 61 10.57 11.41 -0.06
CA GLN A 61 11.28 11.43 -1.36
C GLN A 61 12.10 10.15 -1.61
N SER A 62 12.62 9.55 -0.54
CA SER A 62 13.41 8.34 -0.60
C SER A 62 12.57 7.08 -0.76
N LEU A 63 11.23 7.15 -0.72
CA LEU A 63 10.34 6.01 -0.77
C LEU A 63 9.83 5.80 -2.21
N ASN A 64 10.19 4.67 -2.81
CA ASN A 64 9.72 4.21 -4.11
C ASN A 64 9.09 2.81 -4.02
N LEU A 65 8.47 2.38 -5.12
CA LEU A 65 7.77 1.09 -5.18
C LEU A 65 8.68 -0.09 -4.83
N GLN A 66 9.93 -0.12 -5.33
CA GLN A 66 10.83 -1.26 -5.13
C GLN A 66 11.20 -1.44 -3.66
N GLN A 67 11.37 -0.36 -2.90
CA GLN A 67 11.59 -0.45 -1.46
C GLN A 67 10.32 -0.93 -0.76
N LEU A 68 9.18 -0.37 -1.13
CA LEU A 68 7.91 -0.65 -0.46
C LEU A 68 7.49 -2.12 -0.58
N ILE A 69 7.73 -2.75 -1.74
CA ILE A 69 7.43 -4.18 -1.95
C ILE A 69 8.47 -5.14 -1.34
N LYS A 70 9.68 -4.66 -1.03
CA LYS A 70 10.75 -5.46 -0.40
C LYS A 70 10.76 -5.35 1.12
N MET A 71 10.21 -4.27 1.65
CA MET A 71 10.19 -3.99 3.08
C MET A 71 9.25 -4.94 3.82
N HIS A 72 9.67 -5.38 5.00
CA HIS A 72 8.79 -6.10 5.91
C HIS A 72 7.86 -5.10 6.62
N ILE A 73 6.71 -4.81 5.99
CA ILE A 73 5.72 -3.88 6.53
C ILE A 73 4.79 -4.64 7.50
N PRO A 74 4.69 -4.23 8.77
CA PRO A 74 3.83 -4.88 9.77
C PRO A 74 2.33 -4.69 9.47
N LEU A 75 1.49 -5.51 10.09
CA LEU A 75 0.03 -5.41 9.95
C LEU A 75 -0.57 -4.24 10.76
N SER A 76 0.05 -3.91 11.90
CA SER A 76 -0.39 -2.79 12.75
C SER A 76 -0.16 -1.46 12.03
N TRP A 77 -1.22 -0.70 11.80
CA TRP A 77 -1.11 0.63 11.18
C TRP A 77 -0.23 1.59 11.98
N LYS A 78 -0.15 1.44 13.30
CA LYS A 78 0.78 2.24 14.11
C LYS A 78 2.23 1.94 13.71
N GLU A 79 2.59 0.66 13.71
CA GLU A 79 3.94 0.22 13.36
C GLU A 79 4.26 0.49 11.88
N GLN A 80 3.26 0.47 10.97
CA GLN A 80 3.46 0.86 9.58
C GLN A 80 3.97 2.29 9.46
N ARG A 81 3.38 3.22 10.22
CA ARG A 81 3.81 4.63 10.22
C ARG A 81 5.21 4.78 10.78
N GLU A 82 5.55 4.04 11.83
CA GLU A 82 6.89 4.04 12.42
C GLU A 82 7.93 3.52 11.41
N VAL A 83 7.70 2.35 10.80
CA VAL A 83 8.62 1.71 9.84
C VAL A 83 8.78 2.55 8.56
N LEU A 84 7.72 3.20 8.09
CA LEU A 84 7.73 4.02 6.88
C LEU A 84 8.12 5.49 7.16
N ASN A 85 8.46 5.83 8.40
CA ASN A 85 8.71 7.21 8.86
C ASN A 85 7.60 8.18 8.42
N TRP A 86 6.35 7.72 8.50
CA TRP A 86 5.21 8.52 8.10
C TRP A 86 4.86 9.54 9.19
N PRO A 87 4.62 10.81 8.84
CA PRO A 87 4.16 11.78 9.80
C PRO A 87 2.81 11.35 10.37
N HIS A 88 2.70 11.39 11.70
CA HIS A 88 1.41 11.19 12.35
C HIS A 88 0.49 12.32 11.90
N SER A 89 -0.61 12.00 11.21
CA SER A 89 -1.70 12.95 11.08
C SER A 89 -2.22 13.22 12.48
N LYS A 90 -2.12 14.46 12.94
CA LYS A 90 -2.92 14.94 14.07
C LYS A 90 -4.40 14.87 13.72
#